data_AF-A0A8J2S668-F1
#
_entry.id   AF-A0A8J2S668-F1
#
_cell.length_a   1.000
_cell.length_b   1.000
_cell.length_c   1.000
_cell.angle_alpha   90.00
_cell.angle_beta   90.00
_cell.angle_gamma   90.00
#
_symmetry.space_group_name_H-M   'P 1'
#
loop_
_entity.id
_entity.type
_entity.pdbx_description
1 polymer ?
#
loop_
_entity_poly.entity_id
_entity_poly.type
_entity_poly.pdbx_seq_one_letter_code
_entity_poly.pdbx_strand_id
1 'polypeptide(L)'
;MSRPEKEQAPVPGMITCLVTPKLTFSVPRDARWRTAADVPQQALQRGFAHRFPLPPVNLDKLRFESVGSTKVLNDTAVYRLTSCEEADERILASLLKGLEAAVDTKHRASLEKARTDLLASSATFQVMAGEVKERQDEARSALDREVLKLNASLATTSKRLFLLERENASLKTQTSATRALQGATDSRLDALEAENSNLKARNARSSS
;
A
#
# COMPACT_ATOMS: atom_id res chain seq x y z
N MET A 1 16.35 4.29 46.58
CA MET A 1 17.33 4.02 45.51
C MET A 1 17.24 5.13 44.49
N SER A 2 18.15 6.09 44.58
CA SER A 2 18.20 7.24 43.69
C SER A 2 18.79 6.83 42.34
N ARG A 3 18.11 7.18 41.24
CA ARG A 3 18.63 7.00 39.88
C ARG A 3 19.88 7.87 39.70
N PRO A 4 20.97 7.40 39.08
CA PRO A 4 22.07 8.27 38.72
C PRO A 4 21.59 9.17 37.57
N GLU A 5 21.58 10.48 37.80
CA GLU A 5 21.52 11.46 36.72
C GLU A 5 22.71 11.22 35.81
N LYS A 6 22.44 10.79 34.58
CA LYS A 6 23.44 10.82 33.51
C LYS A 6 23.81 12.28 33.30
N GLU A 7 24.97 12.66 33.82
CA GLU A 7 25.69 13.87 33.50
C GLU A 7 25.82 13.94 31.96
N GLN A 8 24.88 14.66 31.34
CA GLN A 8 24.96 14.99 29.93
C GLN A 8 26.19 15.88 29.77
N ALA A 9 27.24 15.34 29.14
CA ALA A 9 28.37 16.14 28.72
C ALA A 9 27.85 17.41 28.03
N PRO A 10 28.32 18.61 28.42
CA PRO A 10 27.82 19.85 27.84
C PRO A 10 28.00 19.78 26.33
N VAL A 11 26.91 20.00 25.59
CA VAL A 11 26.94 20.06 24.13
C VAL A 11 28.08 20.99 23.74
N PRO A 12 29.07 20.55 22.92
CA PRO A 12 30.16 21.41 22.54
C PRO A 12 29.58 22.67 21.91
N GLY A 13 29.84 23.84 22.49
CA GLY A 13 29.49 25.10 21.84
C GLY A 13 30.03 25.08 20.41
N MET A 14 29.34 25.73 19.47
CA MET A 14 29.81 25.82 18.09
C MET A 14 30.11 27.27 17.78
N ILE A 15 31.21 27.54 17.08
CA ILE A 15 31.51 28.87 16.55
C ILE A 15 31.03 28.92 15.10
N THR A 16 30.18 29.90 14.79
CA THR A 16 29.74 30.21 13.43
C THR A 16 30.80 31.06 12.75
N CYS A 17 31.41 30.52 11.70
CA CYS A 17 32.41 31.18 10.88
C CYS A 17 31.74 31.77 9.63
N LEU A 18 31.76 33.09 9.49
CA LEU A 18 31.27 33.81 8.32
C LEU A 18 32.45 34.20 7.44
N VAL A 19 32.42 33.78 6.18
CA VAL A 19 33.48 34.03 5.22
C VAL A 19 32.97 34.86 4.07
N THR A 20 33.69 35.91 3.69
CA THR A 20 33.28 36.78 2.59
C THR A 20 33.34 36.07 1.22
N PRO A 21 32.35 36.23 0.33
CA PRO A 21 31.08 36.93 0.52
C PRO A 21 29.96 35.93 0.86
N LYS A 22 29.72 35.70 2.17
CA LYS A 22 28.58 34.95 2.75
C LYS A 22 28.65 33.42 2.72
N LEU A 23 29.83 32.81 2.71
CA LEU A 23 29.96 31.38 3.03
C LEU A 23 30.00 31.21 4.55
N THR A 24 29.04 30.49 5.10
CA THR A 24 29.01 30.19 6.54
C THR A 24 29.53 28.78 6.78
N PHE A 25 30.15 28.49 7.90
CA PHE A 25 30.34 27.11 8.37
C PHE A 25 30.51 27.12 9.88
N SER A 26 30.58 25.94 10.49
CA SER A 26 30.67 25.83 11.95
C SER A 26 31.89 25.01 12.33
N VAL A 27 32.54 25.42 13.42
CA VAL A 27 33.64 24.68 14.05
C VAL A 27 33.32 24.42 15.51
N PRO A 28 33.74 23.27 16.08
CA PRO A 28 33.60 23.01 17.51
C PRO A 28 34.33 24.09 18.32
N ARG A 29 33.67 24.64 19.34
CA ARG A 29 34.23 25.68 20.21
C ARG A 29 35.24 25.08 21.17
N ASP A 30 36.42 25.68 21.23
CA ASP A 30 37.38 25.50 22.32
C ASP A 30 37.27 26.66 23.31
N ALA A 31 37.29 26.36 24.60
CA ALA A 31 37.27 27.37 25.67
C ALA A 31 38.49 28.32 25.63
N ARG A 32 39.58 27.91 24.98
CA ARG A 32 40.79 28.71 24.79
C ARG A 32 40.64 29.77 23.70
N TRP A 33 39.66 29.64 22.81
CA TRP A 33 39.47 30.58 21.70
C TRP A 33 38.57 31.75 22.12
N ARG A 34 39.19 32.89 22.44
CA ARG A 34 38.51 34.11 22.92
C ARG A 34 38.27 35.12 21.80
N THR A 35 39.12 35.09 20.79
CA THR A 35 39.11 35.96 19.62
C THR A 35 39.08 35.11 18.34
N ALA A 36 38.67 35.70 17.22
CA ALA A 36 38.69 35.02 15.92
C ALA A 36 40.10 34.56 15.50
N ALA A 37 41.16 35.24 15.97
CA ALA A 37 42.54 34.88 15.69
C ALA A 37 43.01 33.63 16.46
N ASP A 38 42.34 33.26 17.55
CA ASP A 38 42.72 32.09 18.35
C ASP A 38 42.32 30.76 17.68
N VAL A 39 41.44 30.80 16.68
CA VAL A 39 40.96 29.61 15.98
C VAL A 39 42.03 29.13 14.99
N PRO A 40 42.54 27.89 15.11
CA PRO A 40 43.56 27.36 14.22
C PRO A 40 43.07 27.26 12.77
N GLN A 41 43.93 27.61 11.81
CA GLN A 41 43.63 27.49 10.37
C GLN A 41 43.18 26.08 9.99
N GLN A 42 43.79 25.04 10.56
CA GLN A 42 43.42 23.66 10.30
C GLN A 42 41.97 23.33 10.73
N ALA A 43 41.50 23.94 11.83
CA ALA A 43 40.11 23.76 12.27
C ALA A 43 39.14 24.47 11.32
N LEU A 44 39.49 25.66 10.84
CA LEU A 44 38.71 26.41 9.85
C LEU A 44 38.65 25.67 8.51
N GLN A 45 39.77 25.19 7.99
CA GLN A 45 39.85 24.40 6.77
C GLN A 45 39.02 23.12 6.84
N ARG A 46 39.10 22.37 7.95
CA ARG A 46 38.30 21.15 8.16
C ARG A 46 36.81 21.45 8.27
N GLY A 47 36.42 22.47 9.04
CA GLY A 47 35.02 22.87 9.16
C GLY A 47 34.44 23.36 7.84
N PHE A 48 35.24 24.10 7.06
CA PHE A 48 34.87 24.55 5.73
C PHE A 48 34.69 23.38 4.77
N ALA A 49 35.67 22.47 4.70
CA ALA A 49 35.61 21.27 3.86
C ALA A 49 34.46 20.32 4.21
N HIS A 50 34.11 20.24 5.51
CA HIS A 50 32.98 19.44 5.95
C HIS A 50 31.64 19.96 5.43
N ARG A 51 31.43 21.29 5.40
CA ARG A 51 30.21 21.89 4.85
C ARG A 51 30.23 21.96 3.34
N PHE A 52 31.40 22.20 2.77
CA PHE A 52 31.62 22.43 1.35
C PHE A 52 32.54 21.33 0.80
N PRO A 53 31.97 20.18 0.36
CA PRO A 53 32.74 19.10 -0.23
C PRO A 53 33.20 19.50 -1.64
N LEU A 54 34.29 20.27 -1.68
CA LEU A 54 34.91 20.74 -2.90
C LEU A 54 35.80 19.63 -3.49
N PRO A 55 35.60 19.21 -4.76
CA PRO A 55 36.62 18.44 -5.50
C PRO A 55 37.89 19.30 -5.63
N PRO A 56 39.10 18.71 -5.86
CA PRO A 56 40.35 19.07 -5.20
C PRO A 56 40.85 20.49 -5.54
N VAL A 57 40.18 21.49 -5.00
CA VAL A 57 40.79 22.78 -4.68
C VAL A 57 41.66 22.48 -3.47
N ASN A 58 42.95 22.73 -3.57
CA ASN A 58 43.89 22.50 -2.47
C ASN A 58 43.44 23.34 -1.26
N LEU A 59 42.65 22.74 -0.37
CA LEU A 59 42.16 23.34 0.86
C LEU A 59 43.33 23.83 1.73
N ASP A 60 44.49 23.19 1.58
CA ASP A 60 45.75 23.55 2.22
C ASP A 60 46.28 24.92 1.77
N LYS A 61 45.84 25.43 0.61
CA LYS A 61 46.20 26.76 0.08
C LYS A 61 45.26 27.86 0.55
N LEU A 62 44.10 27.51 1.12
CA LEU A 62 43.15 28.49 1.64
C LEU A 62 43.59 28.96 3.02
N ARG A 63 43.65 30.27 3.20
CA ARG A 63 43.85 30.93 4.50
C ARG A 63 42.62 31.74 4.86
N PHE A 64 42.27 31.70 6.14
CA PHE A 64 41.15 32.43 6.72
C PHE A 64 41.72 33.58 7.55
N GLU A 65 41.76 34.78 6.98
CA GLU A 65 42.23 35.97 7.67
C GLU A 65 41.09 36.56 8.51
N SER A 66 41.29 36.75 9.81
CA SER A 66 40.27 37.35 10.68
C SER A 66 40.04 38.81 10.29
N VAL A 67 38.79 39.19 10.00
CA VAL A 67 38.46 40.57 9.65
C VAL A 67 38.00 41.34 10.89
N GLY A 68 38.82 42.29 11.32
CA GLY A 68 38.55 43.20 12.45
C GLY A 68 38.96 42.65 13.82
N SER A 69 39.07 43.55 14.80
CA SER A 69 39.32 43.19 16.20
C SER A 69 37.99 42.82 16.86
N THR A 70 37.58 41.56 16.70
CA THR A 70 36.34 41.08 17.30
C THR A 70 36.66 39.98 18.31
N LYS A 71 36.37 40.25 19.59
CA LYS A 71 35.98 39.18 20.53
C LYS A 71 34.97 38.32 19.79
N VAL A 72 35.01 36.99 19.95
CA VAL A 72 33.98 36.10 19.39
C VAL A 72 32.64 36.55 19.97
N LEU A 73 31.92 37.40 19.23
CA LEU A 73 30.74 38.09 19.70
C LEU A 73 29.60 37.10 19.46
N ASN A 74 28.98 36.60 20.52
CA ASN A 74 27.87 35.63 20.43
C ASN A 74 28.22 34.41 19.54
N ASP A 75 29.37 33.79 19.79
CA ASP A 75 29.83 32.59 19.06
C ASP A 75 29.96 32.78 17.54
N THR A 76 30.13 34.01 17.05
CA THR A 76 30.32 34.30 15.62
C THR A 76 31.68 34.95 15.37
N ALA A 77 32.38 34.47 14.32
CA ALA A 77 33.67 34.99 13.87
C ALA A 77 33.65 35.24 12.36
N VAL A 78 34.24 36.36 11.92
CA VAL A 78 34.25 36.79 10.51
C VAL A 78 35.66 36.65 9.93
N TYR A 79 35.74 35.96 8.80
CA TYR A 79 36.99 35.70 8.09
C TYR A 79 36.91 36.15 6.63
N ARG A 80 38.06 36.48 6.06
CA ARG A 80 38.28 36.68 4.64
C ARG A 80 39.08 35.50 4.11
N LEU A 81 38.66 34.96 2.98
CA LEU A 81 39.44 33.95 2.26
C LEU A 81 40.59 34.64 1.52
N THR A 82 41.80 34.18 1.79
CA THR A 82 43.03 34.57 1.09
C THR A 82 43.80 33.32 0.67
N SER A 83 44.80 33.48 -0.21
CA SER A 83 45.73 32.42 -0.59
C SER A 83 47.15 32.94 -0.63
N CYS A 84 48.11 32.03 -0.48
CA CYS A 84 49.53 32.36 -0.59
C CYS A 84 50.03 32.49 -2.03
N GLU A 85 49.32 31.92 -3.01
CA GLU A 85 49.85 31.73 -4.37
C GLU A 85 49.04 32.42 -5.47
N GLU A 86 47.79 32.81 -5.20
CA GLU A 86 46.88 33.37 -6.20
C GLU A 86 46.14 34.62 -5.67
N ALA A 87 45.73 35.50 -6.58
CA ALA A 87 44.90 36.65 -6.25
C ALA A 87 43.52 36.19 -5.75
N ASP A 88 43.05 36.76 -4.63
CA ASP A 88 41.83 36.39 -3.90
C ASP A 88 40.59 36.17 -4.79
N GLU A 89 40.41 36.99 -5.83
CA GLU A 89 39.29 36.90 -6.78
C GLU A 89 39.29 35.61 -7.60
N ARG A 90 40.46 35.09 -7.99
CA ARG A 90 40.57 33.86 -8.80
C ARG A 90 40.24 32.62 -7.98
N ILE A 91 40.65 32.60 -6.72
CA ILE A 91 40.35 31.52 -5.78
C ILE A 91 38.86 31.47 -5.49
N LEU A 92 38.24 32.63 -5.23
CA LEU A 92 36.80 32.69 -5.00
C LEU A 92 36.02 32.19 -6.22
N ALA A 93 36.40 32.59 -7.44
CA ALA A 93 35.78 32.09 -8.66
C ALA A 93 35.95 30.57 -8.82
N SER A 94 37.14 30.04 -8.51
CA SER A 94 37.42 28.60 -8.54
C SER A 94 36.58 27.82 -7.52
N LEU A 95 36.45 28.35 -6.29
CA LEU A 95 35.60 27.78 -5.24
C LEU A 95 34.13 27.76 -5.64
N LEU A 96 33.60 28.88 -6.16
CA LEU A 96 32.22 28.97 -6.62
C LEU A 96 31.93 28.00 -7.76
N LYS A 97 32.84 27.89 -8.73
CA LYS A 97 32.73 26.91 -9.83
C LYS A 97 32.80 25.46 -9.34
N GLY A 98 33.64 25.19 -8.35
CA GLY A 98 33.73 23.88 -7.70
C GLY A 98 32.45 23.53 -6.94
N LEU A 99 31.85 24.50 -6.24
CA LEU A 99 30.57 24.33 -5.56
C LEU A 99 29.42 24.08 -6.55
N GLU A 100 29.37 24.83 -7.64
CA GLU A 100 28.38 24.63 -8.71
C GLU A 100 28.47 23.21 -9.28
N ALA A 101 29.67 22.75 -9.63
CA ALA A 101 29.89 21.39 -10.11
C ALA A 101 29.52 20.32 -9.08
N ALA A 102 29.84 20.53 -7.80
CA ALA A 102 29.48 19.61 -6.72
C ALA A 102 27.95 19.54 -6.50
N VAL A 103 27.26 20.68 -6.61
CA VAL A 103 25.79 20.74 -6.52
C VAL A 103 25.15 20.03 -7.72
N ASP A 104 25.64 20.26 -8.94
CA ASP A 104 25.13 19.63 -10.15
C ASP A 104 25.31 18.11 -10.14
N THR A 105 26.49 17.63 -9.72
CA THR A 105 26.74 16.19 -9.59
C THR A 105 25.83 15.54 -8.56
N LYS A 106 25.62 16.19 -7.40
CA LYS A 106 24.67 15.71 -6.38
C LYS A 106 23.23 15.68 -6.92
N HIS A 107 22.78 16.74 -7.59
CA HIS A 107 21.45 16.78 -8.20
C HIS A 107 21.28 15.69 -9.25
N ARG A 108 22.28 15.49 -10.12
CA ARG A 108 22.25 14.45 -11.14
C ARG A 108 22.17 13.04 -10.53
N ALA A 109 22.98 12.77 -9.51
CA ALA A 109 22.93 11.49 -8.79
C ALA A 109 21.57 11.26 -8.11
N SER A 110 20.98 12.30 -7.51
CA SER A 110 19.65 12.23 -6.91
C SER A 110 18.55 11.97 -7.96
N LEU A 111 18.65 12.59 -9.13
CA LEU A 111 17.71 12.39 -10.24
C LEU A 111 17.81 10.97 -10.82
N GLU A 112 19.02 10.46 -11.02
CA GLU A 112 19.22 9.08 -11.48
C GLU A 112 18.69 8.07 -10.47
N LYS A 113 18.92 8.29 -9.16
CA LYS A 113 18.34 7.45 -8.12
C LYS A 113 16.80 7.47 -8.13
N ALA A 114 16.19 8.66 -8.22
CA ALA A 114 14.74 8.77 -8.31
C ALA A 114 14.18 8.07 -9.57
N ARG A 115 14.91 8.16 -10.69
CA ARG A 115 14.57 7.46 -11.93
C ARG A 115 14.65 5.94 -11.77
N THR A 116 15.70 5.41 -11.16
CA THR A 116 15.83 3.97 -10.92
C THR A 116 14.75 3.46 -9.98
N ASP A 117 14.43 4.20 -8.93
CA ASP A 117 13.39 3.83 -7.97
C ASP A 117 12.00 3.80 -8.65
N LEU A 118 11.71 4.77 -9.52
CA LEU A 118 10.47 4.81 -10.30
C LEU A 118 10.38 3.64 -11.30
N LEU A 119 11.48 3.32 -11.99
CA LEU A 119 11.52 2.17 -12.90
C LEU A 119 11.34 0.84 -12.16
N ALA A 120 11.99 0.68 -11.00
CA ALA A 120 11.83 -0.49 -10.15
C ALA A 120 10.38 -0.64 -9.65
N SER A 121 9.80 0.45 -9.16
CA SER A 121 8.39 0.49 -8.73
C SER A 121 7.44 0.12 -9.88
N SER A 122 7.64 0.71 -11.06
CA SER A 122 6.84 0.40 -12.25
C SER A 122 6.90 -1.09 -12.63
N ALA A 123 8.09 -1.70 -12.59
CA ALA A 123 8.25 -3.13 -12.86
C ALA A 123 7.48 -3.99 -11.85
N THR A 124 7.55 -3.66 -10.55
CA THR A 124 6.77 -4.35 -9.52
C THR A 124 5.27 -4.20 -9.74
N PHE A 125 4.81 -3.00 -10.12
CA PHE A 125 3.40 -2.77 -10.45
C PHE A 125 2.94 -3.60 -11.65
N GLN A 126 3.77 -3.74 -12.69
CA GLN A 126 3.44 -4.55 -13.86
C GLN A 126 3.31 -6.04 -13.52
N VAL A 127 4.20 -6.58 -12.69
CA VAL A 127 4.11 -7.97 -12.21
C VAL A 127 2.82 -8.19 -11.41
N MET A 128 2.55 -7.31 -10.43
CA MET A 128 1.34 -7.39 -9.62
C MET A 128 0.07 -7.25 -10.46
N ALA A 129 0.05 -6.36 -11.45
CA ALA A 129 -1.08 -6.22 -12.37
C ALA A 129 -1.29 -7.49 -13.21
N GLY A 130 -0.20 -8.14 -13.64
CA GLY A 130 -0.25 -9.44 -14.31
C GLY A 130 -0.87 -10.53 -13.42
N GLU A 131 -0.39 -10.67 -12.18
CA GLU A 131 -0.90 -11.67 -11.23
C GLU A 131 -2.39 -11.46 -10.90
N VAL A 132 -2.82 -10.21 -10.70
CA VAL A 132 -4.23 -9.88 -10.45
C VAL A 132 -5.09 -10.26 -11.65
N LYS A 133 -4.62 -9.96 -12.86
CA LYS A 133 -5.33 -10.31 -14.09
C LYS A 133 -5.46 -11.83 -14.25
N GLU A 134 -4.39 -12.57 -14.02
CA GLU A 134 -4.41 -14.04 -14.10
C GLU A 134 -5.40 -14.64 -13.09
N ARG A 135 -5.37 -14.20 -11.83
CA ARG A 135 -6.36 -14.63 -10.82
C ARG A 135 -7.79 -14.26 -11.20
N GLN A 136 -7.99 -13.09 -11.82
CA GLN A 136 -9.31 -12.66 -12.28
C GLN A 136 -9.82 -13.56 -13.42
N ASP A 137 -8.95 -13.91 -14.36
CA ASP A 137 -9.28 -14.80 -15.48
C ASP A 137 -9.57 -16.23 -14.99
N GLU A 138 -8.81 -16.75 -14.02
CA GLU A 138 -9.08 -18.03 -13.37
C GLU A 138 -10.42 -18.04 -12.63
N ALA A 139 -10.69 -17.01 -11.83
CA ALA A 139 -11.95 -16.87 -11.08
C ALA A 139 -13.14 -16.76 -12.03
N ARG A 140 -12.99 -16.02 -13.13
CA ARG A 140 -14.02 -15.93 -14.18
C ARG A 140 -14.27 -17.28 -14.83
N SER A 141 -13.22 -18.01 -15.19
CA SER A 141 -13.34 -19.36 -15.76
C SER A 141 -14.01 -20.35 -14.80
N ALA A 142 -13.72 -20.25 -13.50
CA ALA A 142 -14.36 -21.07 -12.48
C ALA A 142 -15.85 -20.73 -12.36
N LEU A 143 -16.20 -19.44 -12.33
CA LEU A 143 -17.58 -18.97 -12.28
C LEU A 143 -18.38 -19.42 -13.51
N ASP A 144 -17.82 -19.28 -14.71
CA ASP A 144 -18.48 -19.71 -15.95
C ASP A 144 -18.78 -21.23 -15.93
N ARG A 145 -17.86 -22.04 -15.38
CA ARG A 145 -18.06 -23.47 -15.18
C ARG A 145 -19.17 -23.77 -14.17
N GLU A 146 -19.26 -23.02 -13.08
CA GLU A 146 -20.35 -23.18 -12.11
C GLU A 146 -21.71 -22.78 -12.69
N VAL A 147 -21.78 -21.67 -13.43
CA VAL A 147 -23.00 -21.23 -14.11
C VAL A 147 -23.49 -22.30 -15.10
N LEU A 148 -22.59 -22.91 -15.88
CA LEU A 148 -22.94 -24.02 -16.77
C LEU A 148 -23.49 -25.22 -16.00
N LYS A 149 -22.87 -25.61 -14.89
CA LYS A 149 -23.35 -26.71 -14.03
C LYS A 149 -24.73 -26.41 -13.44
N LEU A 150 -24.93 -25.20 -12.92
CA LEU A 150 -26.20 -24.77 -12.35
C LEU A 150 -27.32 -24.75 -13.40
N ASN A 151 -27.04 -24.26 -14.60
CA ASN A 151 -28.01 -24.27 -15.70
C ASN A 151 -28.39 -25.70 -16.13
N ALA A 152 -27.42 -26.62 -16.20
CA ALA A 152 -27.69 -28.02 -16.50
C ALA A 152 -28.52 -28.70 -15.38
N SER A 153 -28.20 -28.42 -14.12
CA SER A 153 -28.98 -28.87 -12.97
C SER A 153 -30.41 -28.34 -13.03
N LEU A 154 -30.58 -27.03 -13.27
CA LEU A 154 -31.88 -26.39 -13.38
C LEU A 154 -32.73 -27.00 -14.49
N ALA A 155 -32.17 -27.19 -15.68
CA ALA A 155 -32.86 -27.84 -16.79
C ALA A 155 -33.30 -29.28 -16.45
N THR A 156 -32.48 -30.01 -15.69
CA THR A 156 -32.78 -31.37 -15.26
C THR A 156 -33.89 -31.39 -14.23
N THR A 157 -33.84 -30.51 -13.23
CA THR A 157 -34.88 -30.38 -12.21
C THR A 157 -36.20 -29.91 -12.80
N SER A 158 -36.19 -28.96 -13.75
CA SER A 158 -37.41 -28.51 -14.43
C SER A 158 -38.07 -29.62 -15.25
N LYS A 159 -37.27 -30.45 -15.94
CA LYS A 159 -37.80 -31.63 -16.66
C LYS A 159 -38.43 -32.65 -15.69
N ARG A 160 -37.75 -32.93 -14.56
CA ARG A 160 -38.30 -33.84 -13.53
C ARG A 160 -39.59 -33.30 -12.94
N LEU A 161 -39.64 -32.00 -12.63
CA LEU A 161 -40.83 -31.35 -12.12
C LEU A 161 -41.99 -31.47 -13.11
N PHE A 162 -41.77 -31.17 -14.39
CA PHE A 162 -42.78 -31.32 -15.44
C PHE A 162 -43.34 -32.76 -15.54
N LEU A 163 -42.46 -33.77 -15.44
CA LEU A 163 -42.90 -35.17 -15.46
C LEU A 163 -43.74 -35.53 -14.22
N LEU A 164 -43.33 -35.06 -13.04
CA LEU A 164 -44.09 -35.25 -11.80
C LEU A 164 -45.44 -34.54 -11.83
N GLU A 165 -45.50 -33.32 -12.38
CA GLU A 165 -46.77 -32.59 -12.55
C GLU A 165 -47.72 -33.34 -13.49
N ARG A 166 -47.20 -33.89 -14.59
CA ARG A 166 -47.97 -34.72 -15.52
C ARG A 166 -48.47 -36.00 -14.85
N GLU A 167 -47.62 -36.70 -14.10
CA GLU A 167 -48.01 -37.90 -13.36
C GLU A 167 -49.08 -37.57 -12.31
N ASN A 168 -48.91 -36.49 -11.56
CA ASN A 168 -49.87 -36.02 -10.56
C ASN A 168 -51.24 -35.71 -11.20
N ALA A 169 -51.27 -35.05 -12.36
CA ALA A 169 -52.50 -34.81 -13.11
C ALA A 169 -53.19 -36.11 -13.57
N SER A 170 -52.40 -37.10 -14.02
CA SER A 170 -52.91 -38.41 -14.41
C SER A 170 -53.49 -39.18 -13.22
N LEU A 171 -52.77 -39.22 -12.10
CA LEU A 171 -53.20 -39.85 -10.86
C LEU A 171 -54.47 -39.20 -10.30
N LYS A 172 -54.60 -37.86 -10.36
CA LYS A 172 -55.83 -37.15 -9.96
C LYS A 172 -57.02 -37.59 -10.81
N THR A 173 -56.82 -37.71 -12.13
CA THR A 173 -57.87 -38.16 -13.06
C THR A 173 -58.27 -39.60 -12.76
N GLN A 174 -57.31 -40.52 -12.60
CA GLN A 174 -57.59 -41.91 -12.23
C GLN A 174 -58.33 -42.01 -10.89
N THR A 175 -57.85 -41.31 -9.86
CA THR A 175 -58.47 -41.30 -8.54
C THR A 175 -59.92 -40.81 -8.60
N SER A 176 -60.19 -39.78 -9.41
CA SER A 176 -61.56 -39.27 -9.60
C SER A 176 -62.46 -40.30 -10.30
N ALA A 177 -61.95 -41.00 -11.31
CA ALA A 177 -62.69 -42.05 -12.02
C ALA A 177 -62.96 -43.25 -11.12
N THR A 178 -61.98 -43.70 -10.34
CA THR A 178 -62.14 -44.77 -9.36
C THR A 178 -63.18 -44.40 -8.30
N ARG A 179 -63.14 -43.17 -7.77
CA ARG A 179 -64.14 -42.71 -6.80
C ARG A 179 -65.55 -42.65 -7.40
N ALA A 180 -65.69 -42.25 -8.66
CA ALA A 180 -66.97 -42.26 -9.36
C ALA A 180 -67.51 -43.69 -9.56
N LEU A 181 -66.66 -44.62 -10.00
CA LEU A 181 -67.03 -46.03 -10.13
C LEU A 181 -67.42 -46.64 -8.78
N GLN A 182 -66.68 -46.33 -7.72
CA GLN A 182 -66.97 -46.80 -6.37
C GLN A 182 -68.34 -46.29 -5.89
N GLY A 183 -68.66 -45.01 -6.09
CA GLY A 183 -70.00 -44.49 -5.79
C GLY A 183 -71.12 -45.16 -6.61
N ALA A 184 -70.86 -45.52 -7.87
CA ALA A 184 -71.81 -46.26 -8.70
C ALA A 184 -71.99 -47.72 -8.26
N THR A 185 -70.93 -48.38 -7.79
CA THR A 185 -71.02 -49.73 -7.23
C THR A 185 -71.73 -49.74 -5.88
N ASP A 186 -71.44 -48.76 -5.03
CA ASP A 186 -72.06 -48.62 -3.71
C ASP A 186 -73.58 -48.41 -3.86
N SER A 187 -73.99 -47.49 -4.73
CA SER A 187 -75.42 -47.27 -5.02
C SER A 187 -76.13 -48.49 -5.63
N ARG A 188 -75.44 -49.29 -6.45
CA ARG A 188 -75.98 -50.57 -6.97
C ARG A 188 -76.10 -51.62 -5.88
N LEU A 189 -75.12 -51.71 -4.98
CA LEU A 189 -75.16 -52.60 -3.82
C LEU A 189 -76.34 -52.24 -2.92
N ASP A 190 -76.52 -50.96 -2.58
CA ASP A 190 -77.65 -50.49 -1.77
C ASP A 190 -79.00 -50.86 -2.42
N ALA A 191 -79.13 -50.68 -3.74
CA ALA A 191 -80.34 -51.04 -4.48
C ALA A 191 -80.61 -52.56 -4.46
N LEU A 192 -79.57 -53.38 -4.64
CA LEU A 192 -79.67 -54.83 -4.57
C LEU A 192 -79.99 -55.31 -3.15
N GLU A 193 -79.41 -54.70 -2.12
CA GLU A 193 -79.71 -55.00 -0.72
C GLU A 193 -81.17 -54.67 -0.38
N ALA A 194 -81.68 -53.54 -0.87
CA ALA A 194 -83.08 -53.16 -0.73
C ALA A 194 -84.02 -54.14 -1.46
N GLU A 195 -83.70 -54.53 -2.69
CA GLU A 195 -84.49 -55.51 -3.45
C GLU A 195 -84.49 -56.89 -2.78
N ASN A 196 -83.33 -57.36 -2.33
CA ASN A 196 -83.17 -58.65 -1.65
C ASN A 196 -83.95 -58.67 -0.33
N SER A 197 -83.93 -57.57 0.42
CA SER A 197 -84.74 -57.39 1.63
C SER A 197 -86.24 -57.46 1.33
N ASN A 198 -86.70 -56.81 0.26
CA ASN A 198 -88.08 -56.88 -0.20
C ASN A 198 -88.50 -58.30 -0.64
N LEU A 199 -87.64 -59.02 -1.36
CA LEU A 199 -87.88 -60.39 -1.78
C LEU A 199 -87.97 -61.35 -0.59
N LYS A 200 -87.07 -61.22 0.40
CA LYS A 200 -87.15 -61.97 1.66
C LYS A 200 -88.46 -61.74 2.38
N ALA A 201 -88.89 -60.47 2.50
CA ALA A 201 -90.18 -60.13 3.12
C ALA A 201 -91.37 -60.72 2.35
N ARG A 202 -91.34 -60.73 1.01
CA ARG A 202 -92.37 -61.36 0.18
C ARG A 202 -92.40 -62.88 0.34
N ASN A 203 -91.24 -63.54 0.29
CA ASN A 203 -91.16 -64.99 0.43
C ASN A 203 -91.68 -65.45 1.79
N ALA A 204 -91.32 -64.73 2.87
CA ALA A 204 -91.83 -65.01 4.21
C ALA A 204 -93.37 -64.90 4.30
N ARG A 205 -93.98 -63.99 3.54
CA ARG A 205 -95.46 -63.84 3.46
C ARG A 205 -96.13 -64.90 2.58
N SER A 206 -95.43 -65.49 1.61
CA SER A 206 -95.97 -66.56 0.76
C SER A 206 -95.80 -67.97 1.35
N SER A 207 -94.96 -68.11 2.38
CA SER A 207 -94.70 -69.37 3.10
C SER A 207 -95.49 -69.51 4.41
N SER A 208 -96.43 -68.61 4.68
CA SER A 208 -97.40 -68.63 5.79
C SER A 208 -98.80 -68.84 5.26
#